data_AF-A0A9X3MYC7-F1
#
_entry.id   AF-A0A9X3MYC7-F1
#
_cell.length_a   1.000
_cell.length_b   1.000
_cell.length_c   1.000
_cell.angle_alpha   90.00
_cell.angle_beta   90.00
_cell.angle_gamma   90.00
#
_symmetry.space_group_name_H-M   'P 1'
#
loop_
_entity.id
_entity.type
_entity.pdbx_description
1 polymer ?
#
loop_
_entity_poly.entity_id
_entity_poly.type
_entity_poly.pdbx_seq_one_letter_code
_entity_poly.pdbx_strand_id
1 'polypeptide(L)' 'MIGDIFEVIWVSLIAGVGITASFSFVVLGSGRSAEARREGHSIATVAYGALAVVFLIVFFGGFVYAIDVLLTKR' A
#
# COMPACT_ATOMS: atom_id res chain seq x y z
N MET A 1 27.67 8.36 -11.46
CA MET A 1 27.88 6.95 -11.81
C MET A 1 27.66 6.00 -10.63
N ILE A 2 28.48 5.97 -9.56
CA ILE A 2 28.21 5.07 -8.41
C ILE A 2 26.96 5.48 -7.62
N GLY A 3 26.70 6.79 -7.48
CA GLY A 3 25.53 7.31 -6.77
C GLY A 3 24.21 6.90 -7.44
N ASP A 4 24.13 7.09 -8.77
CA ASP A 4 22.94 6.80 -9.56
C ASP A 4 22.53 5.31 -9.50
N ILE A 5 23.50 4.39 -9.51
CA ILE A 5 23.23 2.95 -9.38
C ILE A 5 22.69 2.64 -7.98
N PHE A 6 23.27 3.22 -6.93
CA PHE A 6 22.81 3.00 -5.56
C PHE A 6 21.39 3.55 -5.35
N GLU A 7 21.09 4.70 -5.94
CA GLU A 7 19.76 5.32 -5.91
C GLU A 7 18.70 4.40 -6.54
N VAL A 8 18.97 3.87 -7.73
CA VAL A 8 18.05 2.93 -8.41
C VAL A 8 17.81 1.67 -7.56
N ILE A 9 18.85 1.11 -6.92
CA ILE A 9 18.73 -0.09 -6.08
C ILE A 9 17.78 0.18 -4.91
N TRP A 10 18.02 1.24 -4.15
CA TRP A 10 17.21 1.50 -2.96
C TRP A 10 15.79 1.97 -3.30
N VAL A 11 15.62 2.78 -4.36
CA VAL A 11 14.31 3.24 -4.83
C VAL A 11 13.46 2.08 -5.34
N SER A 12 14.04 1.19 -6.16
CA SER A 12 13.32 0.00 -6.65
C SER A 12 12.95 -0.97 -5.54
N LEU A 13 13.82 -1.13 -4.53
CA LEU A 13 13.54 -1.94 -3.36
C LEU A 13 12.38 -1.35 -2.53
N ILE A 14 12.41 -0.06 -2.23
CA ILE A 14 11.31 0.61 -1.52
C ILE A 14 10.02 0.53 -2.33
N ALA A 15 10.06 0.75 -3.64
CA ALA A 15 8.87 0.69 -4.48
C ALA A 15 8.25 -0.72 -4.49
N GLY A 16 9.05 -1.76 -4.75
CA GLY A 16 8.55 -3.14 -4.77
C GLY A 16 8.03 -3.61 -3.42
N VAL A 17 8.84 -3.43 -2.36
CA VAL A 17 8.47 -3.85 -1.00
C VAL A 17 7.31 -3.00 -0.47
N GLY A 18 7.35 -1.69 -0.68
CA GLY A 18 6.33 -0.75 -0.21
C GLY A 18 4.96 -0.99 -0.84
N ILE A 19 4.91 -1.22 -2.16
CA ILE A 19 3.66 -1.55 -2.86
C ILE A 19 3.12 -2.89 -2.36
N THR A 20 3.97 -3.91 -2.26
CA THR A 20 3.56 -5.25 -1.81
C THR A 20 3.03 -5.22 -0.37
N ALA A 21 3.78 -4.59 0.54
CA ALA A 21 3.40 -4.44 1.93
C ALA A 21 2.09 -3.65 2.07
N SER A 22 1.93 -2.57 1.30
CA SER A 22 0.70 -1.77 1.31
C SER A 22 -0.51 -2.64 0.96
N PHE A 23 -0.41 -3.45 -0.10
CA PHE A 23 -1.50 -4.36 -0.46
C PHE A 23 -1.73 -5.45 0.59
N SER A 24 -0.68 -5.99 1.22
CA SER A 24 -0.84 -6.93 2.33
C SER A 24 -1.65 -6.34 3.50
N PHE A 25 -1.46 -5.05 3.82
CA PHE A 25 -2.26 -4.37 4.84
C PHE A 25 -3.73 -4.19 4.43
N VAL A 26 -4.03 -4.02 3.14
CA VAL A 26 -5.41 -4.03 2.63
C VAL A 26 -6.07 -5.38 2.89
N VAL A 27 -5.39 -6.48 2.56
CA VAL A 27 -5.92 -7.84 2.77
C VAL A 27 -6.10 -8.11 4.25
N LEU A 28 -5.11 -7.76 5.08
CA LEU A 28 -5.19 -7.94 6.52
C LEU A 28 -6.34 -7.13 7.15
N GLY A 29 -6.44 -5.84 6.81
CA GLY A 29 -7.49 -4.96 7.34
C GLY A 29 -8.89 -5.38 6.90
N SER A 30 -9.05 -5.80 5.64
CA SER A 30 -10.35 -6.28 5.13
C SER A 30 -10.78 -7.59 5.80
N GLY A 31 -9.86 -8.55 5.98
CA GLY A 31 -10.11 -9.80 6.70
C GLY A 31 -10.48 -9.56 8.17
N ARG A 32 -9.66 -8.76 8.88
CA ARG A 32 -9.91 -8.44 10.31
C ARG A 32 -11.18 -7.63 10.52
N SER A 33 -11.52 -6.73 9.60
CA SER A 33 -12.79 -5.99 9.64
C SER A 33 -13.98 -6.95 9.49
N ALA A 34 -13.91 -7.89 8.56
CA ALA A 34 -14.95 -8.91 8.37
C ALA A 34 -15.11 -9.82 9.59
N GLU A 35 -14.02 -10.20 10.24
CA GLU A 35 -14.04 -10.99 11.48
C GLU A 35 -14.66 -10.22 12.65
N ALA A 36 -14.23 -8.96 12.88
CA ALA A 36 -14.79 -8.10 13.91
C ALA A 36 -16.30 -7.82 13.71
N ARG A 37 -16.78 -7.80 12.45
CA ARG A 37 -18.22 -7.69 12.14
C ARG A 37 -19.00 -8.91 12.61
N ARG A 38 -18.41 -10.11 12.51
CA ARG A 38 -19.04 -11.37 12.91
C ARG A 38 -19.09 -11.51 14.43
N GLU A 39 -18.09 -10.98 15.11
CA GLU A 39 -17.99 -10.99 16.58
C GLU A 39 -18.80 -9.86 17.25
N GLY A 40 -19.40 -8.95 16.47
CA GLY A 40 -20.19 -7.82 16.99
C GLY A 40 -19.36 -6.65 17.53
N HIS A 41 -18.05 -6.65 17.34
CA HIS A 41 -17.14 -5.60 17.79
C HIS A 41 -17.11 -4.41 16.83
N SER A 42 -18.11 -3.52 16.94
CA SER A 42 -18.33 -2.38 16.03
C SER A 42 -17.12 -1.44 15.87
N ILE A 43 -16.39 -1.13 16.96
CA ILE A 43 -15.22 -0.23 16.90
C ILE A 43 -14.08 -0.88 16.11
N ALA A 44 -13.80 -2.16 16.36
CA ALA A 44 -12.74 -2.89 15.67
C ALA A 44 -13.04 -3.03 14.16
N THR A 45 -14.31 -3.27 13.80
CA THR A 45 -14.75 -3.28 12.40
C THR A 45 -14.36 -2.00 11.66
N VAL A 46 -14.67 -0.85 12.25
CA VAL A 46 -14.41 0.46 11.62
C VAL A 46 -12.92 0.73 11.56
N ALA A 47 -12.17 0.43 12.63
CA ALA A 47 -10.72 0.64 12.67
C ALA A 47 -9.98 -0.18 11.59
N TYR A 48 -10.25 -1.49 11.50
CA TYR A 48 -9.63 -2.35 10.49
C TYR A 48 -10.11 -2.04 9.08
N GLY A 49 -11.38 -1.63 8.91
CA GLY A 49 -11.91 -1.18 7.63
C GLY A 49 -11.23 0.10 7.15
N ALA A 50 -11.06 1.09 8.04
CA ALA A 50 -10.36 2.33 7.74
C ALA A 50 -8.89 2.08 7.39
N LEU A 51 -8.21 1.19 8.12
CA LEU A 51 -6.85 0.76 7.80
C LEU A 51 -6.75 0.21 6.38
N ALA A 52 -7.67 -0.69 6.01
CA ALA A 52 -7.71 -1.26 4.66
C ALA A 52 -7.90 -0.19 3.59
N VAL A 53 -8.82 0.76 3.80
CA VAL A 53 -9.08 1.86 2.86
C VAL A 53 -7.88 2.78 2.71
N VAL A 54 -7.21 3.15 3.81
CA VAL A 54 -6.01 4.01 3.76
C VAL A 54 -4.90 3.35 2.94
N PHE A 55 -4.60 2.08 3.21
CA PHE A 55 -3.57 1.37 2.46
C PHE A 55 -3.96 1.09 1.01
N LEU A 56 -5.26 0.96 0.72
CA LEU A 56 -5.75 0.83 -0.66
C LEU A 56 -5.50 2.13 -1.44
N ILE A 57 -5.76 3.29 -0.81
CA ILE A 57 -5.46 4.60 -1.40
C ILE A 57 -3.96 4.75 -1.64
N VAL A 58 -3.11 4.37 -0.67
CA VAL A 58 -1.65 4.40 -0.83
C VAL A 58 -1.20 3.49 -1.97
N PHE A 59 -1.76 2.28 -2.09
CA PHE A 59 -1.43 1.35 -3.15
C PHE A 59 -1.79 1.91 -4.53
N PHE A 60 -3.04 2.36 -4.73
CA PHE A 60 -3.46 2.94 -6.01
C PHE A 60 -2.75 4.25 -6.32
N GLY A 61 -2.57 5.12 -5.33
CA GLY A 61 -1.83 6.37 -5.49
C GLY A 61 -0.39 6.13 -5.91
N GLY A 62 0.29 5.15 -5.30
CA GLY A 62 1.63 4.72 -5.69
C GLY A 62 1.68 4.17 -7.12
N PHE A 63 0.66 3.39 -7.52
CA PHE A 63 0.57 2.84 -8.87
C PHE A 63 0.35 3.92 -9.93
N VAL A 64 -0.56 4.86 -9.67
CA VAL A 64 -0.82 6.02 -10.56
C VAL A 64 0.43 6.88 -10.68
N TYR A 65 1.11 7.15 -9.57
CA TYR A 65 2.37 7.89 -9.58
C TYR A 65 3.47 7.17 -10.38
N ALA A 66 3.61 5.85 -10.21
CA ALA A 66 4.58 5.07 -10.98
C ALA A 66 4.29 5.10 -12.49
N ILE A 67 3.01 5.01 -12.88
CA ILE A 67 2.59 5.14 -14.28
C ILE A 67 2.87 6.56 -14.79
N ASP A 68 2.55 7.60 -14.02
CA ASP A 68 2.81 8.98 -14.41
C ASP A 68 4.31 9.21 -14.63
N VAL A 69 5.17 8.70 -13.75
CA VAL A 69 6.64 8.77 -13.93
C VAL A 69 7.10 8.01 -15.19
N LEU A 70 6.48 6.87 -15.52
CA LEU A 70 6.82 6.11 -16.72
C LEU A 70 6.37 6.80 -18.01
N LEU A 71 5.20 7.45 -17.99
CA LEU A 71 4.60 8.10 -19.17
C LEU A 71 5.14 9.51 -19.37
N THR A 72 5.36 10.24 -18.29
CA THR A 72 5.97 11.58 -18.28
C THR A 72 7.48 11.41 -18.32
N LYS A 73 8.03 11.28 -19.54
CA LYS A 73 9.47 11.37 -19.80
C LYS A 73 9.97 12.75 -19.31
N ARG A 74 10.53 12.82 -18.11
CA ARG A 74 11.43 13.90 -17.69
C ARG A 74 12.79 13.31 -17.34
#